data_AF-A0A0G0WKF4-F1
#
_entry.id   AF-A0A0G0WKF4-F1
#
_cell.length_a   1.000
_cell.length_b   1.000
_cell.length_c   1.000
_cell.angle_alpha   90.00
_cell.angle_beta   90.00
_cell.angle_gamma   90.00
#
_symmetry.space_group_name_H-M   'P 1'
#
loop_
_entity.id
_entity.type
_entity.pdbx_description
1 polymer ?
#
loop_
_entity_poly.entity_id
_entity_poly.type
_entity_poly.pdbx_seq_one_letter_code
_entity_poly.pdbx_strand_id
1 'polypeptide(L)'
;MTWRTIGFDNQKKTFEDLIKQGALSHAYIFQGPKHIGKKMFAQDLFVQVNGREKFDSTDPDLFNIAPRVTEGDTKIYIEDIRDLKTFLYFSYST
;
A
#
# COMPACT_ATOMS: atom_id res chain seq x y z
N MET A 1 3.12 14.85 8.70
CA MET A 1 3.00 13.82 7.66
C MET A 1 3.48 14.43 6.35
N THR A 2 4.24 13.68 5.55
CA THR A 2 4.83 14.16 4.29
C THR A 2 4.22 13.38 3.13
N TRP A 3 3.53 14.09 2.24
CA TRP A 3 2.88 13.50 1.07
C TRP A 3 3.67 13.86 -0.19
N ARG A 4 4.08 12.87 -0.98
CA ARG A 4 4.64 13.08 -2.32
C ARG A 4 3.51 13.26 -3.34
N THR A 5 2.38 12.63 -3.08
CA THR A 5 1.19 12.70 -3.93
C THR A 5 0.65 14.13 -3.98
N ILE A 6 0.46 14.66 -5.18
CA ILE A 6 -0.17 15.98 -5.41
C ILE A 6 -1.70 15.81 -5.46
N GLY A 7 -2.46 16.73 -4.84
CA GLY A 7 -3.91 16.65 -4.71
C GLY A 7 -4.37 15.66 -3.64
N PHE A 8 -5.58 15.09 -3.76
CA PHE A 8 -6.19 14.16 -2.79
C PHE A 8 -6.37 14.75 -1.38
N ASP A 9 -6.58 16.06 -1.25
CA ASP A 9 -6.54 16.73 0.06
C ASP A 9 -7.59 16.20 1.05
N ASN A 10 -8.79 15.88 0.55
CA ASN A 10 -9.83 15.25 1.35
C ASN A 10 -9.41 13.86 1.85
N GLN A 11 -8.79 13.04 0.99
CA GLN A 11 -8.32 11.71 1.38
C GLN A 11 -7.16 11.81 2.37
N LYS A 12 -6.19 12.68 2.11
CA LYS A 12 -5.07 12.95 3.04
C LYS A 12 -5.59 13.30 4.41
N LYS A 13 -6.48 14.29 4.51
CA LYS A 13 -7.08 14.71 5.78
C LYS A 13 -7.79 13.56 6.49
N THR A 14 -8.63 12.81 5.77
CA THR A 14 -9.33 11.65 6.34
C THR A 14 -8.36 10.62 6.89
N PHE A 15 -7.33 10.22 6.14
CA PHE A 15 -6.37 9.23 6.60
C PHE A 15 -5.47 9.74 7.73
N GLU A 16 -5.09 11.02 7.72
CA GLU A 16 -4.39 11.66 8.84
C GLU A 16 -5.17 11.56 10.15
N ASP A 17 -6.48 11.82 10.10
CA ASP A 17 -7.35 11.74 11.26
C ASP A 17 -7.55 10.29 11.72
N LEU A 18 -7.73 9.34 10.78
CA LEU A 18 -7.83 7.91 11.09
C LEU A 18 -6.55 7.37 11.75
N ILE A 19 -5.38 7.76 11.28
CA ILE A 19 -4.09 7.38 11.86
C ILE A 19 -4.00 7.89 13.31
N LYS A 20 -4.30 9.18 13.54
CA LYS A 20 -4.26 9.78 14.89
C LYS A 20 -5.19 9.09 15.88
N GLN A 21 -6.35 8.63 15.39
CA GLN A 21 -7.37 7.97 16.21
C GLN A 21 -7.11 6.47 16.39
N GLY A 22 -6.13 5.88 15.71
CA GLY A 22 -5.94 4.43 15.68
C GLY A 22 -7.13 3.68 15.06
N ALA A 23 -7.88 4.34 14.18
CA ALA A 23 -9.16 3.87 13.64
C ALA A 23 -9.05 3.36 12.19
N LEU A 24 -7.83 3.02 11.74
CA LEU A 24 -7.62 2.48 10.40
C LEU A 24 -8.28 1.10 10.26
N SER A 25 -8.94 0.91 9.12
CA SER A 25 -9.40 -0.40 8.67
C SER A 25 -8.21 -1.24 8.19
N HIS A 26 -8.40 -2.55 8.16
CA HIS A 26 -7.42 -3.52 7.68
C HIS A 26 -7.22 -3.51 6.16
N ALA A 27 -8.18 -2.96 5.40
CA ALA A 27 -8.13 -2.95 3.93
C ALA A 27 -8.83 -1.74 3.33
N TYR A 28 -8.26 -1.24 2.23
CA TYR A 28 -8.78 -0.10 1.47
C TYR A 28 -8.69 -0.35 -0.04
N ILE A 29 -9.69 0.14 -0.77
CA ILE A 29 -9.72 0.11 -2.24
C ILE A 29 -9.73 1.55 -2.76
N PHE A 30 -8.72 1.91 -3.55
CA PHE A 30 -8.65 3.21 -4.21
C PHE A 30 -9.12 3.12 -5.66
N GLN A 31 -10.31 3.65 -5.94
CA GLN A 31 -10.90 3.71 -7.28
C GLN A 31 -10.79 5.12 -7.88
N GLY A 32 -10.67 5.20 -9.21
CA GLY A 32 -10.68 6.46 -9.95
C GLY A 32 -9.94 6.34 -11.30
N PRO A 33 -9.85 7.44 -12.07
CA PRO A 33 -9.19 7.45 -13.37
C PRO A 33 -7.75 6.90 -13.36
N LYS A 34 -7.27 6.39 -14.51
CA LYS A 34 -5.88 5.91 -14.64
C LYS A 34 -4.90 7.08 -14.47
N HIS A 35 -3.69 6.77 -14.00
CA HIS A 35 -2.55 7.70 -13.88
C HIS A 35 -2.71 8.93 -12.95
N ILE A 36 -3.75 8.99 -12.12
CA ILE A 36 -3.93 10.10 -11.16
C ILE A 36 -3.06 10.01 -9.90
N GLY A 37 -2.18 9.01 -9.77
CA GLY A 37 -1.31 8.87 -8.58
C GLY A 37 -1.85 7.98 -7.44
N LYS A 38 -2.93 7.20 -7.65
CA LYS A 38 -3.48 6.29 -6.60
C LYS A 38 -2.44 5.35 -5.96
N LYS A 39 -1.52 4.81 -6.78
CA LYS A 39 -0.42 3.96 -6.29
C LYS A 39 0.53 4.76 -5.39
N MET A 40 0.87 5.98 -5.78
CA MET A 40 1.73 6.87 -4.99
C MET A 40 1.06 7.22 -3.65
N PHE A 41 -0.25 7.48 -3.67
CA PHE A 41 -1.02 7.73 -2.45
C PHE A 41 -0.97 6.54 -1.48
N ALA A 42 -1.18 5.32 -1.97
CA ALA A 42 -1.09 4.11 -1.16
C ALA A 42 0.33 3.90 -0.57
N GLN A 43 1.37 4.22 -1.34
CA GLN A 43 2.76 4.18 -0.87
C GLN A 43 3.05 5.23 0.20
N ASP A 44 2.56 6.46 0.02
CA ASP A 44 2.69 7.51 1.03
C ASP A 44 1.94 7.15 2.31
N LEU A 45 0.75 6.56 2.19
CA LEU A 45 -0.01 6.07 3.33
C LEU A 45 0.76 4.98 4.08
N PHE A 46 1.36 4.01 3.38
CA PHE A 46 2.22 2.99 4.00
C PHE A 46 3.34 3.62 4.83
N VAL A 47 4.02 4.65 4.29
CA VAL A 47 5.09 5.37 4.99
C VAL A 47 4.57 6.01 6.28
N GLN A 48 3.43 6.71 6.21
CA GLN A 48 2.83 7.38 7.37
C GLN A 48 2.39 6.38 8.44
N VAL A 49 1.73 5.29 8.05
CA VAL A 49 1.20 4.28 8.99
C VAL A 49 2.31 3.51 9.70
N ASN A 50 3.40 3.21 9.01
CA ASN A 50 4.52 2.43 9.56
C ASN A 50 5.66 3.30 10.13
N GLY A 51 5.44 4.61 10.25
CA GLY A 51 6.43 5.54 10.81
C GLY A 51 7.74 5.58 10.04
N ARG A 52 7.71 5.34 8.72
CA ARG A 52 8.91 5.38 7.86
C ARG A 52 9.20 6.83 7.45
N GLU A 53 10.46 7.12 7.14
CA GLU A 53 10.86 8.45 6.64
C GLU A 53 10.43 8.65 5.18
N LYS A 54 10.61 7.61 4.36
CA LYS A 54 10.30 7.61 2.93
C LYS A 54 9.86 6.22 2.49
N PHE A 55 9.27 6.14 1.30
CA PHE A 55 8.91 4.86 0.70
C PHE A 55 10.18 4.13 0.24
N ASP A 56 10.32 2.90 0.69
CA ASP A 56 11.34 1.95 0.26
C ASP A 56 10.66 0.70 -0.30
N SER A 57 10.97 0.34 -1.54
CA SER A 57 10.41 -0.86 -2.17
C SER A 57 10.98 -2.16 -1.63
N THR A 58 12.03 -2.09 -0.81
CA THR A 58 12.71 -3.23 -0.19
C THR A 58 12.38 -3.40 1.30
N ASP A 59 11.45 -2.60 1.83
CA ASP A 59 11.00 -2.70 3.22
C ASP A 59 10.45 -4.11 3.51
N PRO A 60 10.92 -4.80 4.56
CA PRO A 60 10.50 -6.16 4.87
C PRO A 60 9.01 -6.26 5.25
N ASP A 61 8.38 -5.16 5.67
CA ASP A 61 6.95 -5.11 6.01
C ASP A 61 6.07 -4.75 4.79
N LEU A 62 6.67 -4.62 3.59
CA LEU A 62 5.98 -4.31 2.35
C LEU A 62 5.91 -5.53 1.43
N PHE A 63 4.70 -6.02 1.18
CA PHE A 63 4.43 -7.01 0.13
C PHE A 63 3.68 -6.37 -1.04
N ASN A 64 4.32 -6.28 -2.21
CA ASN A 64 3.72 -5.67 -3.39
C ASN A 64 3.24 -6.73 -4.39
N ILE A 65 1.94 -6.77 -4.66
CA ILE A 65 1.34 -7.62 -5.69
C ILE A 65 1.15 -6.79 -6.95
N ALA A 66 1.76 -7.23 -8.05
CA ALA A 66 1.62 -6.64 -9.37
C ALA A 66 1.63 -7.74 -10.43
N PRO A 67 1.07 -7.48 -11.63
CA PRO A 67 1.18 -8.41 -12.74
C PRO A 67 2.63 -8.81 -13.04
N ARG A 68 2.85 -10.06 -13.40
CA ARG A 68 4.17 -10.58 -13.77
C ARG A 68 4.64 -9.92 -15.06
N VAL A 69 5.85 -9.35 -15.05
CA VAL A 69 6.40 -8.56 -16.18
C VAL A 69 6.95 -9.45 -17.30
N THR A 70 7.26 -10.71 -17.00
CA THR A 70 7.67 -11.70 -18.00
C THR A 70 6.50 -12.02 -18.94
N GLU A 71 6.71 -11.86 -20.25
CA GLU A 71 5.82 -12.24 -21.35
C GLU A 71 4.61 -11.33 -21.64
N GLY A 72 4.65 -10.05 -21.24
CA GLY A 72 3.57 -9.10 -21.58
C GLY A 72 2.24 -9.45 -20.90
N ASP A 73 2.31 -10.27 -19.85
CA ASP A 73 1.16 -10.68 -19.09
C ASP A 73 0.63 -9.52 -18.24
N THR A 74 -0.68 -9.43 -18.15
CA THR A 74 -1.38 -8.37 -17.40
C THR A 74 -2.14 -8.91 -16.19
N LYS A 75 -1.90 -10.19 -15.88
CA LYS A 75 -2.62 -10.95 -14.86
C LYS A 75 -1.82 -11.03 -13.57
N ILE A 76 -2.56 -11.04 -12.47
CA ILE A 76 -2.11 -11.48 -11.16
C ILE A 76 -2.62 -12.91 -10.99
N TYR A 77 -1.73 -13.82 -10.63
CA TYR A 77 -2.03 -15.24 -10.51
C TYR A 77 -2.43 -15.60 -9.08
N ILE A 78 -3.09 -16.76 -8.91
CA ILE A 78 -3.49 -17.23 -7.58
C ILE A 78 -2.27 -17.54 -6.71
N GLU A 79 -1.16 -17.95 -7.33
CA GLU A 79 0.14 -18.17 -6.69
C GLU A 79 0.63 -16.89 -6.01
N ASP A 80 0.51 -15.73 -6.64
CA ASP A 80 0.95 -14.44 -6.08
C ASP A 80 0.17 -14.10 -4.79
N ILE A 81 -1.11 -14.50 -4.71
CA ILE A 81 -1.94 -14.32 -3.51
C ILE A 81 -1.57 -15.33 -2.42
N ARG A 82 -1.19 -16.57 -2.78
CA ARG A 82 -0.73 -17.58 -1.82
C ARG A 82 0.60 -17.17 -1.19
N ASP A 83 1.48 -16.54 -1.95
CA ASP A 83 2.74 -15.99 -1.46
C ASP A 83 2.50 -14.85 -0.46
N LEU A 84 1.55 -13.94 -0.74
CA LEU A 84 1.12 -12.93 0.24
C LEU A 84 0.63 -13.57 1.54
N LYS A 85 -0.21 -14.61 1.46
CA LYS A 85 -0.71 -15.31 2.64
C LYS A 85 0.44 -15.86 3.48
N THR A 86 1.44 -16.46 2.82
CA THR A 86 2.64 -16.99 3.47
C THR A 86 3.46 -15.87 4.12
N PHE A 87 3.67 -14.76 3.44
CA PHE A 87 4.34 -13.57 3.97
C PHE A 87 3.69 -13.08 5.26
N LEU A 88 2.35 -12.96 5.29
CA LEU A 88 1.63 -12.51 6.48
C LEU A 88 1.70 -13.49 7.67
N TYR A 89 1.92 -14.79 7.43
CA TYR A 89 2.09 -15.77 8.52
C TYR A 89 3.43 -15.66 9.23
N PHE A 90 4.51 -15.30 8.52
CA PHE A 90 5.84 -15.21 9.14
C PHE A 90 5.93 -14.14 10.25
N SER A 91 5.02 -13.17 10.24
CA SER A 91 4.90 -12.13 11.27
C SER A 91 4.40 -12.64 12.64
N TYR A 92 3.82 -13.85 12.74
CA TYR A 92 3.27 -14.40 13.99
C TYR A 92 4.27 -15.23 14.82
N SER A 93 5.57 -15.15 14.54
CA SER A 93 6.59 -16.02 15.16
C SER A 93 7.26 -15.45 16.42
N THR A 94 6.64 -14.46 17.09
CA THR A 94 7.16 -13.80 18.31
C THR A 94 6.14 -13.79 19.43
#